data_AF-A0A3X4DKF0-F1
#
_entry.id   AF-A0A3X4DKF0-F1
#
_cell.length_a   1.000
_cell.length_b   1.000
_cell.length_c   1.000
_cell.angle_alpha   90.00
_cell.angle_beta   90.00
_cell.angle_gamma   90.00
#
_symmetry.space_group_name_H-M   'P 1'
#
loop_
_entity.id
_entity.type
_entity.pdbx_description
1 polymer ?
#
loop_
_entity_poly.entity_id
_entity_poly.type
_entity_poly.pdbx_seq_one_letter_code
_entity_poly.pdbx_strand_id
1 'polypeptide(L)'
;MKLLTTAALVASLCIISAPPVLAENIVGSVRTWKSMQADGWKSADGYDDNHMHNALYQAVVLDNYPWTNHFFLRSRDGGSLYLADKKSMTVRYIDIKPRDEYPLHLRIIYQGNNEGQGCYFAVVDDRMANYWTAVEDKLLYQYPAVENVDEKTAELKKQFTPEVMMMVKDNCVNKRQQAALAARRTEKDRELQQWVAQQSLAELCRRTGNC
;
A
#
# COMPACT_ATOMS: atom_id res chain seq x y z
N MET A 1 -4.96 -34.76 -43.77
CA MET A 1 -5.69 -34.25 -42.58
C MET A 1 -4.72 -34.14 -41.43
N LYS A 2 -4.40 -32.92 -40.98
CA LYS A 2 -3.60 -32.63 -39.79
C LYS A 2 -4.56 -32.41 -38.63
N LEU A 3 -4.50 -33.25 -37.61
CA LEU A 3 -5.17 -33.04 -36.33
C LEU A 3 -4.26 -32.15 -35.47
N LEU A 4 -4.72 -30.92 -35.24
CA LEU A 4 -4.13 -29.98 -34.29
C LEU A 4 -4.68 -30.31 -32.90
N THR A 5 -3.85 -30.89 -32.03
CA THR A 5 -4.12 -30.95 -30.60
C THR A 5 -3.49 -29.72 -29.94
N THR A 6 -4.31 -28.69 -29.71
CA THR A 6 -3.96 -27.56 -28.85
C THR A 6 -3.98 -28.02 -27.40
N ALA A 7 -2.80 -28.16 -26.79
CA ALA A 7 -2.65 -28.28 -25.36
C ALA A 7 -2.93 -26.91 -24.73
N ALA A 8 -4.04 -26.79 -24.01
CA ALA A 8 -4.32 -25.64 -23.16
C ALA A 8 -3.41 -25.71 -21.93
N LEU A 9 -2.36 -24.90 -21.91
CA LEU A 9 -1.56 -24.64 -20.71
C LEU A 9 -2.42 -23.82 -19.75
N VAL A 10 -3.06 -24.50 -18.79
CA VAL A 10 -3.60 -23.87 -17.59
C VAL A 10 -2.40 -23.42 -16.78
N ALA A 11 -1.99 -22.17 -16.99
CA ALA A 11 -1.03 -21.50 -16.11
C ALA A 11 -1.73 -21.27 -14.76
N SER A 12 -1.62 -22.27 -13.89
CA SER A 12 -1.96 -22.16 -12.48
C SER A 12 -1.14 -21.01 -11.90
N LEU A 13 -1.79 -19.89 -11.56
CA LEU A 13 -1.21 -18.81 -10.78
C LEU A 13 -0.92 -19.33 -9.37
N CYS A 14 0.18 -20.08 -9.23
CA CYS A 14 0.84 -20.21 -7.93
C CYS A 14 1.46 -18.85 -7.63
N ILE A 15 0.66 -17.96 -7.03
CA ILE A 15 1.17 -16.80 -6.31
C ILE A 15 2.03 -17.39 -5.19
N ILE A 16 3.34 -17.44 -5.44
CA ILE A 16 4.34 -17.80 -4.46
C ILE A 16 4.07 -16.91 -3.25
N SER A 17 3.93 -17.55 -2.10
CA SER A 17 3.81 -16.95 -0.77
C SER A 17 4.47 -15.57 -0.71
N ALA A 18 3.66 -14.51 -0.73
CA ALA A 18 4.16 -13.19 -0.39
C ALA A 18 4.80 -13.29 1.00
N PRO A 19 6.03 -12.79 1.21
CA PRO A 19 6.63 -12.76 2.53
C PRO A 19 5.69 -12.06 3.52
N PRO A 20 5.80 -12.36 4.83
CA PRO A 20 4.91 -11.80 5.84
C PRO A 20 4.87 -10.28 5.71
N VAL A 21 3.67 -9.77 5.47
CA VAL A 21 3.19 -8.38 5.55
C VAL A 21 4.33 -7.35 5.61
N LEU A 22 4.83 -6.92 4.44
CA LEU A 22 5.50 -5.63 4.38
C LEU A 22 4.41 -4.58 4.61
N ALA A 23 4.44 -3.92 5.76
CA ALA A 23 3.65 -2.71 5.98
C ALA A 23 3.90 -1.75 4.81
N GLU A 24 2.85 -1.06 4.36
CA GLU A 24 2.95 -0.10 3.26
C GLU A 24 4.05 0.92 3.55
N ASN A 25 4.93 1.18 2.57
CA ASN A 25 6.04 2.08 2.82
C ASN A 25 5.56 3.53 2.72
N ILE A 26 5.23 4.12 3.87
CA ILE A 26 4.92 5.53 3.99
C ILE A 26 6.22 6.33 3.81
N VAL A 27 6.33 7.04 2.70
CA VAL A 27 7.50 7.85 2.35
C VAL A 27 7.30 9.34 2.60
N GLY A 28 6.11 9.74 3.02
CA GLY A 28 5.79 11.12 3.38
C GLY A 28 4.29 11.34 3.56
N SER A 29 3.90 12.61 3.57
CA SER A 29 2.52 13.05 3.62
C SER A 29 2.26 14.17 2.63
N VAL A 30 1.01 14.28 2.17
CA VAL A 30 0.54 15.40 1.37
C VAL A 30 0.49 16.64 2.26
N ARG A 31 1.16 17.71 1.83
CA ARG A 31 1.09 19.01 2.54
C ARG A 31 -0.28 19.63 2.39
N THR A 32 -0.68 19.91 1.15
CA THR A 32 -2.02 20.38 0.76
C THR A 32 -2.26 20.03 -0.71
N TRP A 33 -3.52 19.91 -1.12
CA TRP A 33 -3.89 19.81 -2.53
C TRP A 33 -3.35 20.99 -3.35
N LYS A 34 -3.46 22.21 -2.82
CA LYS A 34 -2.95 23.42 -3.46
C LYS A 34 -1.44 23.40 -3.72
N SER A 35 -0.65 22.79 -2.83
CA SER A 35 0.78 22.60 -3.05
C SER A 35 1.03 21.66 -4.22
N MET A 36 0.26 20.56 -4.32
CA MET A 36 0.37 19.66 -5.46
C MET A 36 -0.04 20.36 -6.75
N GLN A 37 -1.09 21.17 -6.75
CA GLN A 37 -1.48 21.96 -7.93
C GLN A 37 -0.39 22.94 -8.37
N ALA A 38 0.31 23.57 -7.41
CA ALA A 38 1.45 24.44 -7.71
C ALA A 38 2.60 23.68 -8.37
N ASP A 39 2.77 22.39 -8.03
CA ASP A 39 3.71 21.49 -8.69
C ASP A 39 3.17 20.92 -10.02
N GLY A 40 1.95 21.30 -10.44
CA GLY A 40 1.33 20.92 -11.71
C GLY A 40 0.37 19.73 -11.64
N TRP A 41 0.06 19.21 -10.45
CA TRP A 41 -0.88 18.10 -10.28
C TRP A 41 -2.34 18.54 -10.51
N LYS A 42 -3.14 17.64 -11.08
CA LYS A 42 -4.60 17.84 -11.30
C LYS A 42 -5.41 16.59 -10.99
N SER A 43 -6.70 16.75 -10.70
CA SER A 43 -7.61 15.60 -10.57
C SER A 43 -7.82 14.98 -11.94
N ALA A 44 -7.67 13.65 -12.03
CA ALA A 44 -8.01 12.90 -13.24
C ALA A 44 -9.52 12.66 -13.36
N ASP A 45 -10.25 12.71 -12.25
CA ASP A 45 -11.69 12.40 -12.18
C ASP A 45 -12.56 13.66 -12.34
N GLY A 46 -11.94 14.83 -12.54
CA GLY A 46 -12.65 16.11 -12.64
C GLY A 46 -13.18 16.64 -11.31
N TYR A 47 -12.69 16.11 -10.18
CA TYR A 47 -13.05 16.62 -8.86
C TYR A 47 -12.55 18.05 -8.64
N ASP A 48 -13.39 18.83 -7.97
CA ASP A 48 -13.06 20.21 -7.61
C ASP A 48 -12.02 20.30 -6.48
N ASP A 49 -11.54 21.53 -6.25
CA ASP A 49 -10.50 21.79 -5.27
C ASP A 49 -10.94 21.50 -3.84
N ASN A 50 -12.22 21.70 -3.50
CA ASN A 50 -12.73 21.43 -2.15
C ASN A 50 -12.76 19.93 -1.89
N HIS A 51 -13.22 19.14 -2.86
CA HIS A 51 -13.21 17.69 -2.79
C HIS A 51 -11.78 17.17 -2.61
N MET A 52 -10.86 17.56 -3.50
CA MET A 52 -9.48 17.10 -3.45
C MET A 52 -8.74 17.57 -2.19
N HIS A 53 -9.01 18.79 -1.71
CA HIS A 53 -8.46 19.29 -0.45
C HIS A 53 -8.86 18.41 0.73
N ASN A 54 -10.15 18.08 0.85
CA ASN A 54 -10.65 17.26 1.95
C ASN A 54 -10.19 15.81 1.83
N ALA A 55 -10.25 15.24 0.62
CA ALA A 55 -9.83 13.88 0.32
C ALA A 55 -8.34 13.63 0.67
N LEU A 56 -7.47 14.59 0.35
CA LEU A 56 -6.03 14.47 0.53
C LEU A 56 -5.51 15.20 1.77
N TYR A 57 -6.39 15.72 2.62
CA TYR A 57 -6.00 16.36 3.87
C TYR A 57 -5.29 15.35 4.77
N GLN A 58 -4.00 15.61 5.04
CA GLN A 58 -3.12 14.73 5.81
C GLN A 58 -3.02 13.30 5.25
N ALA A 59 -3.28 13.12 3.94
CA ALA A 59 -3.07 11.85 3.28
C ALA A 59 -1.59 11.44 3.34
N VAL A 60 -1.33 10.15 3.48
CA VAL A 60 0.03 9.59 3.44
C VAL A 60 0.41 9.26 2.01
N VAL A 61 1.69 9.45 1.70
CA VAL A 61 2.29 9.12 0.40
C VAL A 61 2.94 7.74 0.53
N LEU A 62 2.51 6.80 -0.31
CA LEU A 62 2.97 5.43 -0.32
C LEU A 62 3.86 5.18 -1.53
N ASP A 63 5.02 4.56 -1.29
CA ASP A 63 5.90 4.01 -2.33
C ASP A 63 6.27 4.98 -3.48
N ASN A 64 6.38 6.28 -3.18
CA ASN A 64 6.87 7.28 -4.11
C ASN A 64 8.40 7.23 -4.22
N TYR A 65 8.90 6.43 -5.15
CA TYR A 65 10.35 6.33 -5.42
C TYR A 65 10.77 7.08 -6.69
N PRO A 66 12.02 7.53 -6.81
CA PRO A 66 12.52 8.24 -7.99
C PRO A 66 12.40 7.47 -9.31
N TRP A 67 12.42 6.14 -9.26
CA TRP A 67 12.27 5.30 -10.46
C TRP A 67 10.82 5.03 -10.83
N THR A 68 9.85 5.19 -9.92
CA THR A 68 8.47 4.81 -10.23
C THR A 68 7.78 5.86 -11.08
N ASN A 69 6.90 5.43 -11.98
CA ASN A 69 6.01 6.33 -12.72
C ASN A 69 4.78 6.69 -11.89
N HIS A 70 4.36 5.81 -10.99
CA HIS A 70 3.23 6.02 -10.12
C HIS A 70 3.62 5.99 -8.63
N PHE A 71 2.70 6.46 -7.81
CA PHE A 71 2.69 6.26 -6.37
C PHE A 71 1.25 6.34 -5.86
N PHE A 72 1.02 5.95 -4.61
CA PHE A 72 -0.31 5.95 -4.04
C PHE A 72 -0.44 6.99 -2.93
N LEU A 73 -1.65 7.51 -2.78
CA LEU A 73 -2.04 8.35 -1.66
C LEU A 73 -3.15 7.63 -0.91
N ARG A 74 -3.03 7.55 0.41
CA ARG A 74 -4.08 7.01 1.27
C ARG A 74 -4.59 8.12 2.17
N SER A 75 -5.90 8.30 2.22
CA SER A 75 -6.55 9.29 3.07
C SER A 75 -6.22 9.06 4.55
N ARG A 76 -6.38 10.11 5.37
CA ARG A 76 -6.05 10.07 6.80
C ARG A 76 -6.78 8.96 7.58
N ASP A 77 -8.04 8.70 7.23
CA ASP A 77 -8.88 7.65 7.82
C ASP A 77 -8.52 6.23 7.32
N GLY A 78 -7.59 6.14 6.36
CA GLY A 78 -7.10 4.87 5.81
C GLY A 78 -8.02 4.23 4.77
N GLY A 79 -9.23 4.76 4.56
CA GLY A 79 -10.29 4.12 3.77
C GLY A 79 -10.24 4.42 2.27
N SER A 80 -9.81 5.61 1.87
CA SER A 80 -9.75 6.02 0.46
C SER A 80 -8.33 5.92 -0.08
N LEU A 81 -8.23 5.42 -1.31
CA LEU A 81 -6.97 5.22 -2.01
C LEU A 81 -6.99 5.97 -3.35
N TYR A 82 -5.87 6.62 -3.67
CA TYR A 82 -5.71 7.37 -4.92
C TYR A 82 -4.42 6.94 -5.61
N LEU A 83 -4.46 6.84 -6.93
CA LEU A 83 -3.31 6.62 -7.79
C LEU A 83 -2.81 7.97 -8.31
N ALA A 84 -1.55 8.29 -8.04
CA ALA A 84 -0.87 9.43 -8.62
C ALA A 84 0.04 8.99 -9.77
N ASP A 85 -0.15 9.55 -10.96
CA ASP A 85 0.68 9.33 -12.15
C ASP A 85 1.60 10.54 -12.37
N LYS A 86 2.91 10.33 -12.23
CA LYS A 86 3.94 11.38 -12.35
C LYS A 86 4.14 11.88 -13.78
N LYS A 87 3.78 11.08 -14.78
CA LYS A 87 3.94 11.45 -16.18
C LYS A 87 2.83 12.39 -16.62
N SER A 88 1.59 12.06 -16.27
CA SER A 88 0.43 12.91 -16.58
C SER A 88 0.16 13.99 -15.53
N MET A 89 0.86 13.92 -14.39
CA MET A 89 0.66 14.76 -13.21
C MET A 89 -0.80 14.74 -12.76
N THR A 90 -1.39 13.54 -12.70
CA THR A 90 -2.79 13.37 -12.30
C THR A 90 -2.92 12.54 -11.03
N VAL A 91 -3.92 12.85 -10.22
CA VAL A 91 -4.37 12.03 -9.08
C VAL A 91 -5.77 11.53 -9.38
N ARG A 92 -5.98 10.21 -9.27
CA ARG A 92 -7.25 9.54 -9.53
C ARG A 92 -7.67 8.69 -8.35
N TYR A 93 -8.94 8.76 -7.98
CA TYR A 93 -9.54 7.90 -6.98
C TYR A 93 -9.62 6.45 -7.48
N ILE A 94 -9.31 5.51 -6.59
CA ILE A 94 -9.42 4.09 -6.85
C ILE A 94 -10.74 3.59 -6.27
N ASP A 95 -11.75 3.50 -7.12
CA ASP A 95 -13.06 2.97 -6.74
C ASP A 95 -13.08 1.44 -6.82
N ILE A 96 -12.71 0.79 -5.71
CA ILE A 96 -12.87 -0.66 -5.54
C ILE A 96 -14.04 -0.88 -4.59
N LYS A 97 -15.03 -1.67 -5.02
CA LYS A 97 -16.18 -2.04 -4.17
C LYS A 97 -15.88 -3.31 -3.37
N PRO A 98 -16.33 -3.41 -2.11
CA PRO A 98 -16.37 -4.68 -1.39
C PRO A 98 -17.15 -5.73 -2.17
N ARG A 99 -16.77 -7.00 -2.04
CA ARG A 99 -17.45 -8.14 -2.71
C ARG A 99 -18.62 -8.68 -1.91
N ASP A 100 -18.64 -8.40 -0.61
CA ASP A 100 -19.60 -8.87 0.39
C ASP A 100 -19.83 -7.79 1.44
N GLU A 101 -20.51 -8.11 2.54
CA GLU A 101 -20.79 -7.17 3.62
C GLU A 101 -19.56 -6.68 4.40
N TYR A 102 -18.37 -7.28 4.22
CA TYR A 102 -17.18 -6.91 4.98
C TYR A 102 -16.40 -5.77 4.31
N PRO A 103 -15.92 -4.79 5.08
CA PRO A 103 -15.17 -3.66 4.54
C PRO A 103 -13.88 -4.14 3.86
N LEU A 104 -13.49 -3.46 2.79
CA LEU A 104 -12.20 -3.70 2.13
C LEU A 104 -11.05 -3.40 3.09
N HIS A 105 -10.00 -4.21 2.99
CA HIS A 105 -8.74 -3.95 3.67
C HIS A 105 -7.62 -3.91 2.63
N LEU A 106 -7.65 -2.84 1.84
CA LEU A 106 -6.70 -2.65 0.74
C LEU A 106 -5.29 -2.43 1.27
N ARG A 107 -4.31 -3.04 0.60
CA ARG A 107 -2.87 -2.84 0.77
C ARG A 107 -2.18 -2.66 -0.57
N ILE A 108 -1.13 -1.85 -0.57
CA ILE A 108 -0.28 -1.64 -1.74
C ILE A 108 1.01 -2.43 -1.61
N ILE A 109 1.31 -3.22 -2.64
CA ILE A 109 2.55 -3.97 -2.75
C ILE A 109 3.28 -3.50 -4.00
N TYR A 110 4.49 -2.97 -3.83
CA TYR A 110 5.38 -2.66 -4.94
C TYR A 110 6.28 -3.87 -5.28
N GLN A 111 6.00 -4.54 -6.39
CA GLN A 111 6.86 -5.57 -6.96
C GLN A 111 7.88 -4.93 -7.89
N GLY A 112 8.99 -4.50 -7.30
CA GLY A 112 10.06 -3.78 -8.01
C GLY A 112 11.17 -4.65 -8.61
N ASN A 113 11.20 -5.95 -8.32
CA ASN A 113 12.11 -6.92 -8.91
C ASN A 113 11.37 -7.69 -10.01
N ASN A 114 11.94 -7.72 -11.22
CA ASN A 114 11.35 -8.46 -12.32
C ASN A 114 11.66 -9.96 -12.19
N GLU A 115 10.70 -10.71 -11.68
CA GLU A 115 10.75 -12.19 -11.54
C GLU A 115 10.09 -12.90 -12.73
N GLY A 116 10.01 -12.24 -13.89
CA GLY A 116 9.44 -12.76 -15.14
C GLY A 116 8.07 -12.19 -15.51
N GLN A 117 7.40 -11.49 -14.58
CA GLN A 117 6.09 -10.86 -14.80
C GLN A 117 6.16 -9.33 -15.01
N GLY A 118 7.38 -8.77 -15.03
CA GLY A 118 7.59 -7.33 -15.03
C GLY A 118 7.48 -6.73 -13.62
N CYS A 119 7.50 -5.40 -13.55
CA CYS A 119 7.42 -4.65 -12.30
C CYS A 119 6.10 -3.88 -12.25
N TYR A 120 5.50 -3.84 -11.07
CA TYR A 120 4.14 -3.33 -10.90
C TYR A 120 3.86 -2.98 -9.45
N PHE A 121 2.79 -2.21 -9.26
CA PHE A 121 2.07 -2.13 -8.01
C PHE A 121 0.87 -3.05 -8.04
N ALA A 122 0.64 -3.79 -6.95
CA ALA A 122 -0.59 -4.53 -6.72
C ALA A 122 -1.38 -3.88 -5.59
N VAL A 123 -2.66 -3.60 -5.86
CA VAL A 123 -3.65 -3.31 -4.83
C VAL A 123 -4.26 -4.63 -4.42
N VAL A 124 -3.96 -5.07 -3.20
CA VAL A 124 -4.38 -6.35 -2.64
C VAL A 124 -5.42 -6.10 -1.57
N ASP A 125 -6.52 -6.81 -1.63
CA ASP A 125 -7.51 -6.81 -0.56
C ASP A 125 -7.18 -7.91 0.44
N ASP A 126 -6.64 -7.54 1.61
CA ASP A 126 -6.35 -8.48 2.70
C ASP A 126 -7.45 -8.47 3.76
N ARG A 127 -8.61 -9.03 3.39
CA ARG A 127 -9.75 -9.15 4.31
C ARG A 127 -9.55 -10.20 5.38
N MET A 128 -8.38 -10.85 5.51
CA MET A 128 -8.10 -11.71 6.66
C MET A 128 -8.24 -10.97 7.99
N ALA A 129 -8.13 -9.65 8.00
CA ALA A 129 -8.45 -8.83 9.17
C ALA A 129 -9.91 -8.99 9.66
N ASN A 130 -10.86 -9.27 8.76
CA ASN A 130 -12.28 -9.45 9.06
C ASN A 130 -12.66 -10.92 9.34
N TYR A 131 -11.71 -11.85 9.20
CA TYR A 131 -11.99 -13.29 9.22
C TYR A 131 -12.65 -13.74 10.54
N TRP A 132 -12.15 -13.27 11.68
CA TRP A 132 -12.70 -13.68 12.98
C TRP A 132 -14.11 -13.14 13.21
N THR A 133 -14.36 -11.88 12.83
CA THR A 133 -15.71 -11.30 12.84
C THR A 133 -16.64 -12.13 11.97
N ALA A 134 -16.19 -12.58 10.79
CA ALA A 134 -17.00 -13.44 9.93
C ALA A 134 -17.28 -14.82 10.52
N VAL A 135 -16.32 -15.41 11.25
CA VAL A 135 -16.54 -16.67 11.97
C VAL A 135 -17.59 -16.50 13.07
N GLU A 136 -17.51 -15.41 13.84
CA GLU A 136 -18.48 -15.09 14.89
C GLU A 136 -19.88 -14.88 14.30
N ASP A 137 -19.97 -14.00 13.30
CA ASP A 137 -21.22 -13.62 12.66
C ASP A 137 -21.88 -14.78 11.95
N LYS A 138 -21.13 -15.61 11.22
CA LYS A 138 -21.72 -16.62 10.31
C LYS A 138 -21.78 -18.01 10.90
N LEU A 139 -21.00 -18.31 11.94
CA LEU A 139 -20.85 -19.68 12.43
C LEU A 139 -21.15 -19.81 13.93
N LEU A 140 -20.54 -18.99 14.80
CA LEU A 140 -20.57 -19.24 16.24
C LEU A 140 -21.85 -18.76 16.94
N TYR A 141 -22.42 -17.62 16.53
CA TYR A 141 -23.56 -17.00 17.21
C TYR A 141 -24.89 -17.14 16.45
N GLN A 142 -24.98 -18.12 15.56
CA GLN A 142 -26.16 -18.37 14.73
C GLN A 142 -27.24 -19.20 15.46
N TYR A 143 -28.50 -18.90 15.15
CA TYR A 143 -29.65 -19.71 15.56
C TYR A 143 -30.50 -20.10 14.32
N PRO A 144 -30.70 -21.40 14.06
CA PRO A 144 -30.19 -22.55 14.81
C PRO A 144 -28.66 -22.67 14.74
N ALA A 145 -28.09 -23.40 15.70
CA ALA A 145 -26.65 -23.61 15.77
C ALA A 145 -26.12 -24.27 14.49
N VAL A 146 -24.95 -23.82 14.04
CA VAL A 146 -24.33 -24.32 12.82
C VAL A 146 -23.57 -25.61 13.11
N GLU A 147 -23.94 -26.69 12.42
CA GLU A 147 -23.20 -27.95 12.45
C GLU A 147 -21.89 -27.86 11.63
N ASN A 148 -20.90 -28.67 12.01
CA ASN A 148 -19.58 -28.78 11.37
C ASN A 148 -18.81 -27.45 11.27
N VAL A 149 -18.73 -26.72 12.39
CA VAL A 149 -18.07 -25.42 12.48
C VAL A 149 -16.64 -25.45 11.93
N ASP A 150 -15.86 -26.50 12.22
CA ASP A 150 -14.46 -26.60 11.77
C ASP A 150 -14.32 -26.62 10.24
N GLU A 151 -15.16 -27.40 9.56
CA GLU A 151 -15.18 -27.50 8.10
C GLU A 151 -15.60 -26.18 7.47
N LYS A 152 -16.69 -25.58 7.97
CA LYS A 152 -17.19 -24.29 7.48
C LYS A 152 -16.23 -23.14 7.75
N THR A 153 -15.48 -23.20 8.84
CA THR A 153 -14.41 -22.26 9.17
C THR A 153 -13.28 -22.34 8.14
N ALA A 154 -12.89 -23.56 7.73
CA ALA A 154 -11.89 -23.75 6.68
C ALA A 154 -12.36 -23.26 5.30
N GLU A 155 -13.64 -23.44 4.97
CA GLU A 155 -14.24 -22.86 3.76
C GLU A 155 -14.29 -21.35 3.80
N LEU A 156 -14.72 -20.78 4.93
CA LEU A 156 -14.78 -19.34 5.14
C LEU A 156 -13.40 -18.72 5.00
N LYS A 157 -12.36 -19.34 5.56
CA LYS A 157 -10.97 -18.86 5.44
C LYS A 157 -10.51 -18.74 3.98
N LYS A 158 -10.95 -19.64 3.10
CA LYS A 158 -10.65 -19.54 1.66
C LYS A 158 -11.30 -18.30 1.03
N GLN A 159 -12.50 -17.92 1.47
CA GLN A 159 -13.20 -16.72 0.98
C GLN A 159 -12.51 -15.41 1.40
N PHE A 160 -11.81 -15.42 2.53
CA PHE A 160 -11.03 -14.28 3.03
C PHE A 160 -9.56 -14.27 2.60
N THR A 161 -9.13 -15.23 1.78
CA THR A 161 -7.75 -15.27 1.28
C THR A 161 -7.45 -14.00 0.48
N PRO A 162 -6.27 -13.37 0.67
CA PRO A 162 -5.96 -12.11 0.01
C PRO A 162 -6.02 -12.23 -1.51
N GLU A 163 -6.59 -11.20 -2.16
CA GLU A 163 -6.72 -11.18 -3.60
C GLU A 163 -6.23 -9.87 -4.21
N VAL A 164 -5.59 -9.98 -5.38
CA VAL A 164 -5.16 -8.82 -6.17
C VAL A 164 -6.38 -8.21 -6.85
N MET A 165 -6.78 -7.02 -6.41
CA MET A 165 -7.91 -6.27 -6.96
C MET A 165 -7.53 -5.46 -8.19
N MET A 166 -6.28 -4.98 -8.24
CA MET A 166 -5.79 -4.14 -9.32
C MET A 166 -4.27 -4.31 -9.45
N MET A 167 -3.76 -4.27 -10.68
CA MET A 167 -2.33 -4.16 -10.97
C MET A 167 -2.06 -2.92 -11.81
N VAL A 168 -1.04 -2.15 -11.41
CA VAL A 168 -0.55 -0.99 -12.15
C VAL A 168 0.88 -1.27 -12.57
N LYS A 169 1.11 -1.43 -13.87
CA LYS A 169 2.46 -1.63 -14.40
C LYS A 169 3.34 -0.41 -14.07
N ASP A 170 4.56 -0.68 -13.62
CA ASP A 170 5.52 0.36 -13.26
C ASP A 170 6.95 -0.02 -13.68
N ASN A 171 7.90 0.86 -13.39
CA ASN A 171 9.31 0.63 -13.62
C ASN A 171 9.88 -0.27 -12.53
N CYS A 172 10.90 -1.04 -12.88
CA CYS A 172 11.65 -1.81 -11.90
C CYS A 172 12.56 -0.92 -11.06
N VAL A 173 13.01 -1.45 -9.92
CA VAL A 173 13.94 -0.75 -9.04
C VAL A 173 15.22 -0.38 -9.78
N ASN A 174 15.54 0.92 -9.77
CA ASN A 174 16.84 1.39 -10.19
C ASN A 174 17.83 1.27 -9.03
N LYS A 175 18.75 0.31 -9.12
CA LYS A 175 19.71 0.00 -8.03
C LYS A 175 20.60 1.19 -7.67
N ARG A 176 20.98 2.04 -8.63
CA ARG A 176 21.78 3.24 -8.36
C ARG A 176 20.99 4.26 -7.56
N GLN A 177 19.75 4.53 -7.96
CA GLN A 177 18.87 5.44 -7.23
C GLN A 177 18.50 4.89 -5.85
N GLN A 178 18.29 3.58 -5.72
CA GLN A 178 18.03 2.92 -4.44
C GLN A 178 19.22 3.09 -3.49
N ALA A 179 20.45 2.84 -3.95
CA ALA A 179 21.65 3.05 -3.16
C ALA A 179 21.82 4.52 -2.76
N ALA A 180 21.56 5.45 -3.68
CA ALA A 180 21.63 6.89 -3.38
C ALA A 180 20.59 7.33 -2.32
N LEU A 181 19.38 6.78 -2.35
CA LEU A 181 18.38 7.02 -1.30
C LEU A 181 18.81 6.45 0.05
N ALA A 182 19.34 5.23 0.07
CA ALA A 182 19.84 4.60 1.29
C ALA A 182 20.98 5.45 1.91
N ALA A 183 21.96 5.86 1.09
CA ALA A 183 23.06 6.72 1.54
C ALA A 183 22.57 8.06 2.11
N ARG A 184 21.60 8.71 1.45
CA ARG A 184 20.99 9.95 1.96
C ARG A 184 20.25 9.76 3.29
N ARG A 185 19.59 8.62 3.49
CA ARG A 185 18.95 8.29 4.78
C ARG A 185 20.00 8.13 5.88
N THR A 186 21.04 7.35 5.61
CA THR A 186 22.16 7.16 6.55
C THR A 186 22.82 8.48 6.95
N GLU A 187 23.04 9.39 6.00
CA GLU A 187 23.61 10.70 6.30
C GLU A 187 22.71 11.52 7.24
N LYS A 188 21.41 11.60 6.95
CA LYS A 188 20.44 12.30 7.81
C LYS A 188 20.33 11.70 9.21
N ASP A 189 20.38 10.38 9.33
CA ASP A 189 20.35 9.70 10.63
C ASP A 189 21.59 10.04 11.45
N ARG A 190 22.77 10.13 10.79
CA ARG A 190 24.01 10.57 11.43
C ARG A 190 23.93 12.02 11.91
N GLU A 191 23.42 12.93 11.08
CA GLU A 191 23.19 14.33 11.46
C GLU A 191 22.24 14.44 12.67
N LEU A 192 21.15 13.67 12.68
CA LEU A 192 20.20 13.64 13.79
C LEU A 192 20.87 13.13 15.08
N GLN A 193 21.65 12.05 15.02
CA GLN A 193 22.36 11.52 16.17
C GLN A 193 23.34 12.53 16.76
N GLN A 194 24.08 13.25 15.90
CA GLN A 194 24.98 14.32 16.34
C GLN A 194 24.21 15.46 17.02
N TRP A 195 23.09 15.87 16.45
CA TRP A 195 22.25 16.91 17.04
C TRP A 195 21.68 16.49 18.41
N VAL A 196 21.16 15.26 18.53
CA VAL A 196 20.65 14.73 19.81
C VAL A 196 21.75 14.68 20.86
N ALA A 197 22.97 14.25 20.49
CA ALA A 197 24.11 14.22 21.40
C ALA A 197 24.48 15.63 21.89
N GLN A 198 24.52 16.62 20.99
CA GLN A 198 24.79 18.02 21.34
C GLN A 198 23.72 18.61 22.27
N GLN A 199 22.43 18.37 22.00
CA GLN A 199 21.35 18.84 22.86
C GLN A 199 21.37 18.17 24.23
N SER A 200 21.68 16.87 24.27
CA SER A 200 21.79 16.12 25.52
C SER A 200 22.95 16.61 26.37
N LEU A 201 24.10 16.89 25.75
CA LEU A 201 25.25 17.48 26.42
C LEU A 201 24.92 18.89 26.93
N ALA A 202 24.34 19.75 26.10
CA ALA A 202 23.95 21.11 26.50
C ALA A 202 22.96 21.11 27.70
N GLU A 203 22.01 20.18 27.72
CA GLU A 203 21.08 20.04 28.84
C GLU A 203 21.75 19.47 30.10
N LEU A 204 22.71 18.55 29.95
CA LEU A 204 23.54 18.07 31.06
C LEU A 204 24.36 19.21 31.65
N CYS A 205 25.08 19.98 30.82
CA CYS A 205 25.80 21.18 31.20
C CYS A 205 24.91 22.14 32.00
N ARG A 206 23.69 22.40 31.52
CA ARG A 206 22.73 23.29 32.18
C ARG A 206 22.31 22.78 33.57
N ARG A 207 22.15 21.46 33.74
CA ARG A 207 21.68 20.86 35.00
C ARG A 207 22.78 20.64 36.03
N THR A 208 23.97 20.25 35.58
CA THR A 208 25.05 19.79 36.47
C THR A 208 26.29 20.66 36.44
N GLY A 209 26.37 21.66 35.55
CA GLY A 209 27.54 22.53 35.40
C GLY A 209 28.79 21.82 34.86
N ASN A 210 28.65 20.58 34.41
CA ASN A 210 29.74 19.74 33.94
C ASN A 210 29.70 19.74 32.41
N CYS A 211 30.61 20.50 31.79
CA CYS A 211 30.65 20.79 30.37
C CYS A 211 31.83 20.14 29.67
#